data_AF-A0A1Y4RM25-F1
#
_entry.id   AF-A0A1Y4RM25-F1
#
_cell.length_a   1.000
_cell.length_b   1.000
_cell.length_c   1.000
_cell.angle_alpha   90.00
_cell.angle_beta   90.00
_cell.angle_gamma   90.00
#
_symmetry.space_group_name_H-M   'P 1'
#
loop_
_entity.id
_entity.type
_entity.pdbx_description
1 polymer ?
#
loop_
_entity_poly.entity_id
_entity_poly.type
_entity_poly.pdbx_seq_one_letter_code
_entity_poly.pdbx_strand_id
1 'polypeptide(L)'
;MRERRRGFLALLLAVLLTAGAGCGSAGGDRAQNAETAEKSVQAGQKEDSGTDETAQAEGTLEEQERPVLNERETPAGEVEGITIRIYHSDDAAENICVNTAMTEEITPEILIMNLASYGMLPDTVTVKSFSEGTETAKDGTVTDKRLTLNLSEDFGTWLSSMGTSEETMVMGSLVNTFLDAYDASAIKVTVDGAVLETGHQVYDGWLELYSYVQASYSVSEGLLQEGAVTFSYPQIQDCSNTELQEKWNSIMEKKAEEMAEGLAEGSSLQGAFDVKTMNDELLSILVSGEISAAGAAYPSRFQYTYNIDMKTGENIRLAHHVNVNQVAEDMMNGKNYTVSGELASEFQERLTVLYGDAEQLAAALRGFDFGKGQNEHPAGYSYQEDGQTWLCMEVPHVLGDFVNIELG
;
A
#
# COMPACT_ATOMS: atom_id res chain seq x y z
N MET A 1 40.06 16.11 -14.88
CA MET A 1 39.45 17.45 -14.74
C MET A 1 37.99 17.32 -15.15
N ARG A 2 37.12 17.03 -14.18
CA ARG A 2 35.65 16.97 -14.33
C ARG A 2 35.08 17.48 -13.00
N GLU A 3 34.16 18.41 -13.10
CA GLU A 3 33.72 19.30 -12.03
C GLU A 3 33.02 18.54 -10.89
N ARG A 4 33.46 18.82 -9.66
CA ARG A 4 32.80 18.40 -8.43
C ARG A 4 31.51 19.21 -8.26
N ARG A 5 30.35 18.59 -8.45
CA ARG A 5 29.09 19.11 -7.88
C ARG A 5 29.10 18.84 -6.38
N ARG A 6 29.00 19.92 -5.60
CA ARG A 6 28.93 19.89 -4.14
C ARG A 6 27.52 19.50 -3.73
N GLY A 7 27.31 18.26 -3.32
CA GLY A 7 26.13 17.86 -2.55
C GLY A 7 26.23 18.46 -1.14
N PHE A 8 25.21 19.20 -0.73
CA PHE A 8 25.10 19.78 0.59
C PHE A 8 24.81 18.67 1.61
N LEU A 9 25.68 18.59 2.62
CA LEU A 9 25.55 17.73 3.80
C LEU A 9 24.33 18.20 4.60
N ALA A 10 23.31 17.35 4.74
CA ALA A 10 22.14 17.64 5.57
C ALA A 10 22.55 17.74 7.05
N LEU A 11 22.07 18.81 7.68
CA LEU A 11 22.39 19.26 9.02
C LEU A 11 21.65 18.36 10.04
N LEU A 12 22.39 17.52 10.77
CA LEU A 12 21.90 16.79 11.94
C LEU A 12 21.57 17.80 13.05
N LEU A 13 20.30 18.14 13.20
CA LEU A 13 19.83 19.11 14.20
C LEU A 13 19.73 18.44 15.57
N ALA A 14 20.83 18.48 16.34
CA ALA A 14 20.79 18.14 17.75
C ALA A 14 20.12 19.28 18.54
N VAL A 15 18.82 19.15 18.85
CA VAL A 15 18.13 20.07 19.76
C VAL A 15 18.48 19.70 21.20
N LEU A 16 19.45 20.41 21.77
CA LEU A 16 19.72 20.44 23.22
C LEU A 16 18.78 21.47 23.88
N LEU A 17 17.73 20.99 24.54
CA LEU A 17 16.88 21.81 25.40
C LEU A 17 17.63 22.18 26.68
N THR A 18 18.18 23.40 26.74
CA THR A 18 18.58 24.03 28.01
C THR A 18 17.56 25.10 28.38
N ALA A 19 16.82 24.86 29.46
CA ALA A 19 15.98 25.86 30.11
C ALA A 19 16.85 26.96 30.75
N GLY A 20 16.58 28.22 30.39
CA GLY A 20 17.20 29.39 31.00
C GLY A 20 16.26 30.59 30.94
N ALA A 21 15.80 31.04 32.12
CA ALA A 21 14.92 32.18 32.33
C ALA A 21 15.61 33.54 32.05
N GLY A 22 14.85 34.56 31.61
CA GLY A 22 15.28 35.96 31.79
C GLY A 22 14.69 37.04 30.86
N CYS A 23 13.63 37.70 31.34
CA CYS A 23 13.07 39.06 31.14
C CYS A 23 13.60 40.11 30.11
N GLY A 24 12.63 40.82 29.51
CA GLY A 24 12.55 42.30 29.33
C GLY A 24 13.20 42.91 28.07
N SER A 25 12.75 43.98 27.40
CA SER A 25 11.57 44.87 27.47
C SER A 25 11.64 45.92 26.32
N ALA A 26 10.48 46.36 25.84
CA ALA A 26 10.10 47.71 25.34
C ALA A 26 10.66 48.36 24.03
N GLY A 27 9.69 48.82 23.22
CA GLY A 27 9.63 50.11 22.49
C GLY A 27 10.35 50.17 21.13
N GLY A 28 9.84 50.75 20.04
CA GLY A 28 8.66 51.59 19.77
C GLY A 28 8.90 52.39 18.47
N ASP A 29 7.80 52.72 17.77
CA ASP A 29 7.61 53.79 16.77
C ASP A 29 8.39 53.77 15.43
N ARG A 30 7.91 54.27 14.28
CA ARG A 30 6.61 54.78 13.74
C ARG A 30 6.91 55.34 12.33
N ALA A 31 5.95 55.24 11.39
CA ALA A 31 5.68 56.17 10.27
C ALA A 31 6.75 56.31 9.14
N GLN A 32 6.46 56.68 7.90
CA GLN A 32 5.28 57.12 7.15
C GLN A 32 5.75 57.32 5.69
N ASN A 33 4.91 57.02 4.69
CA ASN A 33 4.32 57.99 3.75
C ASN A 33 3.97 57.39 2.39
N ALA A 34 2.74 57.70 1.98
CA ALA A 34 2.15 57.55 0.68
C ALA A 34 2.49 58.77 -0.22
N GLU A 35 2.36 58.62 -1.54
CA GLU A 35 1.61 59.56 -2.38
C GLU A 35 1.38 59.00 -3.80
N THR A 36 0.32 59.51 -4.42
CA THR A 36 -0.49 58.92 -5.50
C THR A 36 -0.53 59.85 -6.71
N ALA A 37 -0.88 59.27 -7.87
CA ALA A 37 -1.51 59.88 -9.05
C ALA A 37 -0.57 60.60 -10.06
N GLU A 38 -0.79 60.62 -11.38
CA GLU A 38 -2.04 60.72 -12.16
C GLU A 38 -1.82 60.39 -13.67
N LYS A 39 -2.90 59.98 -14.38
CA LYS A 39 -3.26 60.16 -15.84
C LYS A 39 -2.41 59.46 -16.95
N SER A 40 -2.91 59.04 -18.12
CA SER A 40 -4.22 59.11 -18.82
C SER A 40 -4.25 58.24 -20.12
N VAL A 41 -5.35 57.50 -20.34
CA VAL A 41 -6.27 57.42 -21.52
C VAL A 41 -5.77 57.12 -22.97
N GLN A 42 -6.34 56.01 -23.51
CA GLN A 42 -6.87 55.67 -24.86
C GLN A 42 -6.05 55.08 -26.06
N ALA A 43 -6.52 53.88 -26.44
CA ALA A 43 -7.12 53.43 -27.71
C ALA A 43 -6.26 52.98 -28.93
N GLY A 44 -6.59 51.78 -29.46
CA GLY A 44 -6.79 51.55 -30.90
C GLY A 44 -6.02 50.41 -31.60
N GLN A 45 -6.64 49.23 -31.71
CA GLN A 45 -6.71 48.24 -32.83
C GLN A 45 -5.50 47.83 -33.72
N LYS A 46 -5.29 46.48 -33.79
CA LYS A 46 -5.09 45.53 -34.95
C LYS A 46 -4.20 45.95 -36.15
N GLU A 47 -3.36 45.15 -36.82
CA GLU A 47 -3.30 43.69 -37.09
C GLU A 47 -1.90 43.33 -37.69
N ASP A 48 -1.44 42.09 -37.42
CA ASP A 48 -0.61 41.15 -38.21
C ASP A 48 0.74 41.52 -38.89
N SER A 49 1.82 40.82 -38.48
CA SER A 49 2.71 39.99 -39.34
C SER A 49 3.98 39.59 -38.58
N GLY A 50 4.27 38.28 -38.55
CA GLY A 50 5.36 37.70 -37.77
C GLY A 50 6.74 37.76 -38.45
N THR A 51 7.81 37.84 -37.66
CA THR A 51 8.73 36.71 -37.38
C THR A 51 9.87 37.11 -36.43
N ASP A 52 10.16 36.15 -35.55
CA ASP A 52 11.37 35.87 -34.76
C ASP A 52 11.76 36.57 -33.43
N GLU A 53 11.81 35.67 -32.43
CA GLU A 53 12.69 35.52 -31.27
C GLU A 53 12.71 36.59 -30.17
N THR A 54 12.13 36.26 -29.00
CA THR A 54 12.88 35.78 -27.82
C THR A 54 12.00 35.68 -26.56
N ALA A 55 12.40 34.75 -25.68
CA ALA A 55 12.21 34.72 -24.23
C ALA A 55 10.89 34.20 -23.62
N GLN A 56 11.01 32.98 -23.04
CA GLN A 56 10.59 32.57 -21.69
C GLN A 56 9.25 33.09 -21.13
N ALA A 57 8.33 32.15 -20.92
CA ALA A 57 7.63 32.03 -19.65
C ALA A 57 7.31 30.54 -19.40
N GLU A 58 7.94 30.00 -18.37
CA GLU A 58 7.62 28.71 -17.76
C GLU A 58 6.17 28.73 -17.30
N GLY A 59 5.39 27.79 -17.82
CA GLY A 59 4.14 27.35 -17.20
C GLY A 59 4.34 25.90 -16.79
N THR A 60 4.84 25.69 -15.57
CA THR A 60 4.75 24.40 -14.90
C THR A 60 3.26 24.16 -14.64
N LEU A 61 2.64 23.34 -15.47
CA LEU A 61 1.37 22.72 -15.14
C LEU A 61 1.69 21.68 -14.07
N GLU A 62 1.33 21.97 -12.83
CA GLU A 62 1.20 20.97 -11.78
C GLU A 62 0.12 19.98 -12.21
N GLU A 63 0.55 18.88 -12.83
CA GLU A 63 -0.32 17.76 -13.14
C GLU A 63 -0.60 17.05 -11.81
N GLN A 64 -1.71 17.42 -11.17
CA GLN A 64 -2.19 16.75 -9.96
C GLN A 64 -2.35 15.25 -10.24
N GLU A 65 -1.60 14.41 -9.51
CA GLU A 65 -1.79 12.96 -9.54
C GLU A 65 -3.24 12.65 -9.16
N ARG A 66 -3.95 11.97 -10.07
CA ARG A 66 -5.27 11.44 -9.78
C ARG A 66 -5.11 10.20 -8.90
N PRO A 67 -5.94 10.02 -7.87
CA PRO A 67 -5.89 8.82 -7.04
C PRO A 67 -6.06 7.61 -7.94
N VAL A 68 -5.11 6.68 -7.84
CA VAL A 68 -5.14 5.44 -8.58
C VAL A 68 -5.75 4.38 -7.67
N LEU A 69 -7.08 4.34 -7.69
CA LEU A 69 -7.86 3.21 -7.24
C LEU A 69 -8.89 2.95 -8.34
N ASN A 70 -8.89 1.73 -8.89
CA ASN A 70 -10.08 1.22 -9.57
C ASN A 70 -11.27 1.48 -8.64
N GLU A 71 -12.31 2.14 -9.13
CA GLU A 71 -13.46 2.61 -8.36
C GLU A 71 -14.16 1.46 -7.60
N ARG A 72 -13.64 1.15 -6.41
CA ARG A 72 -14.44 0.81 -5.24
C ARG A 72 -14.23 1.97 -4.30
N GLU A 73 -15.21 2.87 -4.29
CA GLU A 73 -15.27 3.95 -3.32
C GLU A 73 -15.23 3.33 -1.92
N THR A 74 -14.07 3.35 -1.26
CA THR A 74 -14.02 3.18 0.19
C THR A 74 -14.56 4.49 0.77
N PRO A 75 -15.73 4.50 1.43
CA PRO A 75 -16.24 5.72 2.02
C PRO A 75 -15.26 6.18 3.10
N ALA A 76 -14.85 7.44 3.04
CA ALA A 76 -14.09 8.08 4.11
C ALA A 76 -14.98 8.19 5.36
N GLY A 77 -14.77 7.26 6.29
CA GLY A 77 -15.35 7.13 7.63
C GLY A 77 -14.62 6.00 8.35
N GLU A 78 -14.75 5.84 9.66
CA GLU A 78 -14.26 4.64 10.37
C GLU A 78 -14.80 3.39 9.66
N VAL A 79 -13.99 2.73 8.84
CA VAL A 79 -14.38 1.45 8.25
C VAL A 79 -13.90 0.38 9.20
N GLU A 80 -14.67 0.13 10.26
CA GLU A 80 -14.72 -1.20 10.86
C GLU A 80 -15.20 -2.14 9.75
N GLY A 81 -14.25 -2.74 9.03
CA GLY A 81 -14.49 -3.69 7.97
C GLY A 81 -13.77 -4.99 8.27
N ILE A 82 -14.38 -6.10 7.84
CA ILE A 82 -13.77 -7.42 7.88
C ILE A 82 -12.97 -7.58 6.59
N THR A 83 -11.67 -7.84 6.71
CA THR A 83 -10.85 -8.23 5.56
C THR A 83 -11.20 -9.67 5.19
N ILE A 84 -11.57 -9.88 3.92
CA ILE A 84 -11.83 -11.20 3.34
C ILE A 84 -10.84 -11.48 2.22
N ARG A 85 -10.48 -12.75 2.01
CA ARG A 85 -9.70 -13.16 0.83
C ARG A 85 -10.63 -13.59 -0.29
N ILE A 86 -10.41 -13.02 -1.47
CA ILE A 86 -11.14 -13.34 -2.69
C ILE A 86 -10.19 -14.02 -3.66
N TYR A 87 -10.53 -15.25 -4.01
CA TYR A 87 -9.75 -16.05 -4.94
C TYR A 87 -10.25 -15.83 -6.37
N HIS A 88 -9.33 -15.79 -7.32
CA HIS A 88 -9.64 -15.56 -8.73
C HIS A 88 -8.63 -16.25 -9.64
N SER A 89 -8.95 -16.37 -10.92
CA SER A 89 -8.01 -16.81 -11.95
C SER A 89 -6.94 -15.75 -12.21
N ASP A 90 -5.71 -16.19 -12.50
CA ASP A 90 -4.74 -15.35 -13.23
C ASP A 90 -5.18 -15.11 -14.68
N ASP A 91 -4.50 -14.17 -15.36
CA ASP A 91 -4.80 -13.80 -16.75
C ASP A 91 -4.62 -14.97 -17.74
N ALA A 92 -3.80 -15.97 -17.38
CA ALA A 92 -3.51 -17.15 -18.20
C ALA A 92 -4.51 -18.30 -18.00
N ALA A 93 -5.38 -18.22 -16.98
CA ALA A 93 -6.23 -19.31 -16.51
C ALA A 93 -5.47 -20.60 -16.15
N GLU A 94 -4.29 -20.42 -15.57
CA GLU A 94 -3.40 -21.50 -15.14
C GLU A 94 -3.34 -21.63 -13.62
N ASN A 95 -3.47 -20.53 -12.89
CA ASN A 95 -3.41 -20.50 -11.43
C ASN A 95 -4.60 -19.78 -10.82
N ILE A 96 -4.96 -20.23 -9.62
CA ILE A 96 -5.81 -19.48 -8.72
C ILE A 96 -4.90 -18.55 -7.92
N CYS A 97 -5.21 -17.26 -7.97
CA CYS A 97 -4.57 -16.19 -7.21
C CYS A 97 -5.51 -15.71 -6.10
N VAL A 98 -5.01 -14.86 -5.20
CA VAL A 98 -5.78 -14.36 -4.07
C VAL A 98 -5.55 -12.87 -3.86
N ASN A 99 -6.64 -12.12 -3.78
CA ASN A 99 -6.64 -10.71 -3.36
C ASN A 99 -7.39 -10.56 -2.04
N THR A 100 -7.29 -9.38 -1.43
CA THR A 100 -8.04 -9.01 -0.22
C THR A 100 -9.08 -7.95 -0.54
N ALA A 101 -10.27 -8.07 0.05
CA ALA A 101 -11.31 -7.05 -0.01
C ALA A 101 -11.78 -6.71 1.41
N MET A 102 -12.17 -5.45 1.63
CA MET A 102 -12.79 -5.01 2.88
C MET A 102 -14.32 -5.08 2.72
N THR A 103 -15.02 -5.70 3.66
CA THR A 103 -16.50 -5.78 3.67
C THR A 103 -17.07 -5.49 5.05
N GLU A 104 -18.33 -5.06 5.13
CA GLU A 104 -18.97 -4.80 6.43
C GLU A 104 -19.31 -6.10 7.20
N GLU A 105 -19.60 -7.17 6.47
CA GLU A 105 -19.92 -8.50 7.01
C GLU A 105 -19.51 -9.61 6.04
N ILE A 106 -19.51 -10.86 6.54
CA ILE A 106 -19.28 -12.06 5.73
C ILE A 106 -20.64 -12.75 5.48
N THR A 107 -21.19 -12.55 4.28
CA THR A 107 -22.39 -13.24 3.80
C THR A 107 -22.15 -13.92 2.45
N PRO A 108 -22.85 -15.02 2.13
CA PRO A 108 -22.70 -15.69 0.84
C PRO A 108 -22.93 -14.74 -0.34
N GLU A 109 -23.88 -13.81 -0.22
CA GLU A 109 -24.19 -12.81 -1.24
C GLU A 109 -23.03 -11.83 -1.45
N ILE A 110 -22.40 -11.35 -0.38
CA ILE A 110 -21.22 -10.47 -0.48
C ILE A 110 -20.03 -11.21 -1.10
N LEU A 111 -19.82 -12.48 -0.76
CA LEU A 111 -18.75 -13.28 -1.37
C LEU A 111 -18.99 -13.48 -2.88
N ILE A 112 -20.22 -13.82 -3.29
CA ILE A 112 -20.58 -13.96 -4.71
C ILE A 112 -20.43 -12.64 -5.46
N MET A 113 -20.85 -11.51 -4.87
CA MET A 113 -20.69 -10.18 -5.46
C MET A 113 -19.20 -9.84 -5.66
N ASN A 114 -18.34 -10.16 -4.68
CA ASN A 114 -16.91 -9.95 -4.82
C ASN A 114 -16.31 -10.84 -5.90
N LEU A 115 -16.63 -12.14 -5.91
CA LEU A 115 -16.19 -13.05 -6.97
C LEU A 115 -16.63 -12.57 -8.37
N ALA A 116 -17.85 -12.05 -8.50
CA ALA A 116 -18.35 -11.49 -9.75
C ALA A 116 -17.54 -10.27 -10.22
N SER A 117 -17.11 -9.42 -9.30
CA SER A 117 -16.23 -8.28 -9.64
C SER A 117 -14.85 -8.68 -10.18
N TYR A 118 -14.37 -9.88 -9.83
CA TYR A 118 -13.17 -10.50 -10.40
C TYR A 118 -13.47 -11.31 -11.67
N GLY A 119 -14.72 -11.27 -12.18
CA GLY A 119 -15.15 -12.03 -13.35
C GLY A 119 -15.29 -13.54 -13.10
N MET A 120 -15.24 -13.99 -11.84
CA MET A 120 -15.31 -15.41 -11.49
C MET A 120 -16.73 -15.96 -11.47
N LEU A 121 -17.75 -15.09 -11.45
CA LEU A 121 -19.15 -15.46 -11.58
C LEU A 121 -19.91 -14.35 -12.35
N PRO A 122 -20.98 -14.68 -13.09
CA PRO A 122 -21.91 -13.68 -13.61
C PRO A 122 -22.72 -13.02 -12.48
N ASP A 123 -23.00 -11.73 -12.62
CA ASP A 123 -23.87 -10.97 -11.70
C ASP A 123 -25.31 -11.54 -11.59
N THR A 124 -25.71 -12.43 -12.49
CA THR A 124 -27.02 -13.10 -12.46
C THR A 124 -27.07 -14.26 -11.46
N VAL A 125 -25.93 -14.76 -10.98
CA VAL A 125 -25.88 -15.87 -10.05
C VAL A 125 -26.38 -15.43 -8.67
N THR A 126 -27.28 -16.20 -8.08
CA THR A 126 -27.83 -15.91 -6.74
C THR A 126 -27.69 -17.11 -5.81
N VAL A 127 -27.55 -16.83 -4.52
CA VAL A 127 -27.56 -17.84 -3.46
C VAL A 127 -29.01 -18.21 -3.16
N LYS A 128 -29.34 -19.51 -3.31
CA LYS A 128 -30.67 -20.06 -2.98
C LYS A 128 -30.76 -20.48 -1.53
N SER A 129 -29.70 -21.11 -1.03
CA SER A 129 -29.56 -21.46 0.39
C SER A 129 -28.11 -21.68 0.75
N PHE A 130 -27.76 -21.33 1.97
CA PHE A 130 -26.45 -21.58 2.55
C PHE A 130 -26.63 -22.14 3.97
N SER A 131 -25.80 -23.11 4.34
CA SER A 131 -25.74 -23.62 5.71
C SER A 131 -24.34 -24.05 6.11
N GLU A 132 -24.03 -23.80 7.38
CA GLU A 132 -22.86 -24.30 8.07
C GLU A 132 -23.24 -25.56 8.86
N GLY A 133 -22.42 -26.59 8.74
CA GLY A 133 -22.54 -27.84 9.48
C GLY A 133 -21.20 -28.22 10.09
N THR A 134 -21.24 -29.24 10.95
CA THR A 134 -20.04 -29.84 11.50
C THR A 134 -20.07 -31.33 11.26
N GLU A 135 -18.94 -31.88 10.80
CA GLU A 135 -18.76 -33.32 10.84
C GLU A 135 -18.38 -33.72 12.26
N THR A 136 -19.08 -34.71 12.82
CA THR A 136 -18.80 -35.22 14.17
C THR A 136 -18.33 -36.66 14.01
N ALA A 137 -17.11 -36.94 14.47
CA ALA A 137 -16.58 -38.29 14.53
C ALA A 137 -17.46 -39.18 15.43
N LYS A 138 -17.32 -40.50 15.28
CA LYS A 138 -18.11 -41.49 16.04
C LYS A 138 -17.91 -41.39 17.57
N ASP A 139 -16.84 -40.75 18.02
CA ASP A 139 -16.53 -40.51 19.43
C ASP A 139 -17.08 -39.19 19.97
N GLY A 140 -17.80 -38.42 19.14
CA GLY A 140 -18.38 -37.13 19.51
C GLY A 140 -17.45 -35.93 19.28
N THR A 141 -16.24 -36.15 18.76
CA THR A 141 -15.32 -35.05 18.43
C THR A 141 -15.82 -34.33 17.18
N VAL A 142 -16.04 -33.02 17.26
CA VAL A 142 -16.26 -32.19 16.08
C VAL A 142 -14.95 -32.17 15.31
N THR A 143 -14.93 -32.70 14.09
CA THR A 143 -13.71 -32.83 13.31
C THR A 143 -13.50 -31.62 12.43
N ASP A 144 -14.52 -31.18 11.67
CA ASP A 144 -14.36 -30.05 10.77
C ASP A 144 -15.67 -29.30 10.48
N LYS A 145 -15.56 -27.97 10.31
CA LYS A 145 -16.64 -27.13 9.79
C LYS A 145 -16.82 -27.39 8.29
N ARG A 146 -18.07 -27.52 7.85
CA ARG A 146 -18.47 -27.89 6.48
C ARG A 146 -19.56 -26.97 5.98
N LEU A 147 -19.53 -26.59 4.71
CA LEU A 147 -20.49 -25.65 4.09
C LEU A 147 -21.39 -26.35 3.08
N THR A 148 -22.67 -26.01 3.03
CA THR A 148 -23.53 -26.37 1.90
C THR A 148 -24.00 -25.10 1.23
N LEU A 149 -23.68 -24.96 -0.06
CA LEU A 149 -24.02 -23.80 -0.88
C LEU A 149 -24.88 -24.24 -2.06
N ASN A 150 -26.09 -23.71 -2.13
CA ASN A 150 -26.99 -23.92 -3.26
C ASN A 150 -27.11 -22.62 -4.06
N LEU A 151 -26.75 -22.67 -5.34
CA LEU A 151 -26.78 -21.55 -6.26
C LEU A 151 -27.95 -21.68 -7.26
N SER A 152 -28.28 -20.60 -7.97
CA SER A 152 -29.28 -20.61 -9.05
C SER A 152 -28.85 -21.45 -10.26
N GLU A 153 -29.84 -21.93 -11.04
CA GLU A 153 -29.63 -22.64 -12.32
C GLU A 153 -28.69 -21.90 -13.29
N ASP A 154 -28.69 -20.56 -13.23
CA ASP A 154 -27.80 -19.71 -14.02
C ASP A 154 -26.33 -20.06 -13.83
N PHE A 155 -25.91 -20.42 -12.61
CA PHE A 155 -24.52 -20.83 -12.34
C PHE A 155 -24.16 -22.11 -13.09
N GLY A 156 -24.99 -23.15 -12.98
CA GLY A 156 -24.74 -24.43 -13.64
C GLY A 156 -24.76 -24.31 -15.17
N THR A 157 -25.68 -23.50 -15.70
CA THR A 157 -25.76 -23.22 -17.15
C THR A 157 -24.53 -22.50 -17.66
N TRP A 158 -24.09 -21.47 -16.94
CA TRP A 158 -22.91 -20.69 -17.30
C TRP A 158 -21.63 -21.52 -17.19
N LEU A 159 -21.42 -22.23 -16.08
CA LEU A 159 -20.24 -23.08 -15.87
C LEU A 159 -20.12 -24.17 -16.95
N SER A 160 -21.25 -24.78 -17.34
CA SER A 160 -21.30 -25.79 -18.40
C SER A 160 -20.91 -25.26 -19.79
N SER A 161 -20.85 -23.93 -19.97
CA SER A 161 -20.43 -23.32 -21.24
C SER A 161 -18.91 -23.17 -21.38
N MET A 162 -18.15 -23.42 -20.31
CA MET A 162 -16.71 -23.18 -20.22
C MET A 162 -15.85 -24.34 -20.73
N GLY A 163 -14.58 -24.02 -21.00
CA GLY A 163 -13.54 -25.05 -21.13
C GLY A 163 -13.19 -25.67 -19.76
N THR A 164 -12.53 -26.83 -19.77
CA THR A 164 -12.16 -27.55 -18.54
C THR A 164 -11.26 -26.72 -17.59
N SER A 165 -10.28 -25.98 -18.14
CA SER A 165 -9.39 -25.14 -17.32
C SER A 165 -10.13 -23.98 -16.67
N GLU A 166 -10.94 -23.25 -17.45
CA GLU A 166 -11.76 -22.14 -16.97
C GLU A 166 -12.76 -22.60 -15.90
N GLU A 167 -13.44 -23.75 -16.12
CA GLU A 167 -14.34 -24.36 -15.13
C GLU A 167 -13.59 -24.66 -13.82
N THR A 168 -12.35 -25.16 -13.91
CA THR A 168 -11.51 -25.42 -12.72
C THR A 168 -11.16 -24.13 -11.98
N MET A 169 -10.81 -23.06 -12.69
CA MET A 169 -10.49 -21.77 -12.09
C MET A 169 -11.71 -21.16 -11.38
N VAL A 170 -12.88 -21.22 -12.00
CA VAL A 170 -14.14 -20.75 -11.39
C VAL A 170 -14.49 -21.54 -10.14
N MET A 171 -14.47 -22.87 -10.23
CA MET A 171 -14.81 -23.72 -9.10
C MET A 171 -13.82 -23.55 -7.95
N GLY A 172 -12.53 -23.49 -8.24
CA GLY A 172 -11.52 -23.23 -7.22
C GLY A 172 -11.63 -21.85 -6.58
N SER A 173 -11.92 -20.81 -7.37
CA SER A 173 -12.15 -19.45 -6.87
C SER A 173 -13.35 -19.38 -5.94
N LEU A 174 -14.49 -19.98 -6.34
CA LEU A 174 -15.69 -20.07 -5.52
C LEU A 174 -15.44 -20.87 -4.22
N VAL A 175 -14.85 -22.06 -4.34
CA VAL A 175 -14.61 -22.96 -3.20
C VAL A 175 -13.66 -22.30 -2.21
N ASN A 176 -12.50 -21.82 -2.65
CA ASN A 176 -11.49 -21.26 -1.76
C ASN A 176 -12.00 -20.01 -1.03
N THR A 177 -12.72 -19.13 -1.73
CA THR A 177 -13.31 -17.92 -1.12
C THR A 177 -14.28 -18.26 0.01
N PHE A 178 -15.17 -19.25 -0.20
CA PHE A 178 -16.12 -19.66 0.83
C PHE A 178 -15.44 -20.41 1.98
N LEU A 179 -14.51 -21.32 1.69
CA LEU A 179 -13.80 -22.07 2.73
C LEU A 179 -13.00 -21.14 3.63
N ASP A 180 -12.31 -20.16 3.04
CA ASP A 180 -11.53 -19.21 3.80
C ASP A 180 -12.40 -18.26 4.63
N ALA A 181 -13.39 -17.61 4.01
CA ALA A 181 -14.23 -16.63 4.68
C ALA A 181 -15.01 -17.21 5.87
N TYR A 182 -15.35 -18.50 5.84
CA TYR A 182 -16.06 -19.18 6.92
C TYR A 182 -15.18 -20.05 7.82
N ASP A 183 -13.86 -20.10 7.60
CA ASP A 183 -12.94 -21.02 8.31
C ASP A 183 -13.46 -22.48 8.28
N ALA A 184 -13.72 -22.97 7.07
CA ALA A 184 -14.29 -24.30 6.81
C ALA A 184 -13.34 -25.19 6.02
N SER A 185 -13.44 -26.51 6.25
CA SER A 185 -12.57 -27.50 5.61
C SER A 185 -13.05 -27.96 4.23
N ALA A 186 -14.39 -27.99 4.03
CA ALA A 186 -14.96 -28.36 2.75
C ALA A 186 -16.37 -27.80 2.55
N ILE A 187 -16.76 -27.75 1.28
CA ILE A 187 -18.02 -27.21 0.80
C ILE A 187 -18.67 -28.18 -0.17
N LYS A 188 -19.99 -28.32 -0.09
CA LYS A 188 -20.80 -28.96 -1.12
C LYS A 188 -21.55 -27.90 -1.90
N VAL A 189 -21.36 -27.88 -3.22
CA VAL A 189 -22.02 -26.93 -4.13
C VAL A 189 -23.12 -27.65 -4.90
N THR A 190 -24.33 -27.08 -4.89
CA THR A 190 -25.50 -27.58 -5.62
C THR A 190 -26.13 -26.47 -6.45
N VAL A 191 -26.94 -26.84 -7.43
CA VAL A 191 -27.70 -25.89 -8.28
C VAL A 191 -29.17 -26.25 -8.23
N ASP A 192 -30.01 -25.30 -7.81
CA ASP A 192 -31.46 -25.48 -7.58
C ASP A 192 -31.82 -26.78 -6.82
N GLY A 193 -30.97 -27.14 -5.84
CA GLY A 193 -31.13 -28.31 -4.99
C GLY A 193 -30.70 -29.64 -5.63
N ALA A 194 -30.24 -29.63 -6.88
CA ALA A 194 -29.69 -30.78 -7.58
C ALA A 194 -28.14 -30.79 -7.54
N VAL A 195 -27.55 -31.96 -7.78
CA VAL A 195 -26.10 -32.09 -7.99
C VAL A 195 -25.68 -31.21 -9.16
N LEU A 196 -24.61 -30.44 -8.99
CA LEU A 196 -24.02 -29.67 -10.07
C LEU A 196 -23.27 -30.62 -11.02
N GLU A 197 -23.69 -30.65 -12.28
CA GLU A 197 -23.10 -31.49 -13.32
C GLU A 197 -22.82 -30.64 -14.56
N THR A 198 -21.61 -30.75 -15.11
CA THR A 198 -21.18 -30.11 -16.35
C THR A 198 -20.80 -31.17 -17.39
N GLY A 199 -20.40 -30.73 -18.59
CA GLY A 199 -19.82 -31.63 -19.58
C GLY A 199 -18.45 -32.22 -19.17
N HIS A 200 -17.82 -31.66 -18.13
CA HIS A 200 -16.45 -31.99 -17.73
C HIS A 200 -16.39 -32.70 -16.38
N GLN A 201 -17.30 -32.39 -15.45
CA GLN A 201 -17.26 -32.91 -14.08
C GLN A 201 -18.65 -33.06 -13.46
N VAL A 202 -18.75 -34.02 -12.53
CA VAL A 202 -19.90 -34.20 -11.63
C VAL A 202 -19.46 -33.83 -10.22
N TYR A 203 -20.05 -32.78 -9.64
CA TYR A 203 -19.69 -32.25 -8.32
C TYR A 203 -20.61 -32.83 -7.24
N ASP A 204 -20.59 -34.16 -7.05
CA ASP A 204 -21.46 -34.88 -6.10
C ASP A 204 -20.88 -34.99 -4.67
N GLY A 205 -19.57 -34.77 -4.54
CA GLY A 205 -18.80 -34.86 -3.30
C GLY A 205 -18.59 -33.53 -2.55
N TRP A 206 -17.79 -33.62 -1.48
CA TRP A 206 -17.26 -32.47 -0.76
C TRP A 206 -16.03 -31.93 -1.50
N LEU A 207 -15.98 -30.62 -1.67
CA LEU A 207 -14.86 -29.91 -2.30
C LEU A 207 -14.00 -29.29 -1.20
N GLU A 208 -12.70 -29.52 -1.29
CA GLU A 208 -11.68 -28.98 -0.40
C GLU A 208 -10.90 -27.86 -1.10
N LEU A 209 -10.00 -27.22 -0.37
CA LEU A 209 -9.20 -26.11 -0.87
C LEU A 209 -8.40 -26.50 -2.12
N TYR A 210 -8.59 -25.74 -3.20
CA TYR A 210 -7.80 -25.85 -4.42
C TYR A 210 -6.43 -25.20 -4.22
N SER A 211 -5.40 -25.75 -4.89
CA SER A 211 -4.07 -25.13 -4.89
C SER A 211 -4.14 -23.72 -5.48
N TYR A 212 -3.46 -22.78 -4.84
CA TYR A 212 -3.43 -21.38 -5.24
C TYR A 212 -2.03 -20.80 -5.01
N VAL A 213 -1.75 -19.67 -5.67
CA VAL A 213 -0.55 -18.84 -5.49
C VAL A 213 -0.95 -17.50 -4.88
N GLN A 214 -0.03 -16.84 -4.17
CA GLN A 214 -0.32 -15.54 -3.54
C GLN A 214 -0.53 -14.44 -4.60
N ALA A 215 0.23 -14.49 -5.68
CA ALA A 215 0.14 -13.59 -6.82
C ALA A 215 0.50 -14.33 -8.12
N SER A 216 0.11 -13.78 -9.25
CA SER A 216 0.48 -14.22 -10.61
C SER A 216 1.94 -13.95 -10.98
N TYR A 217 2.68 -13.25 -10.11
CA TYR A 217 4.10 -12.92 -10.25
C TYR A 217 4.87 -13.33 -8.99
N SER A 218 6.20 -13.22 -9.04
CA SER A 218 7.04 -13.46 -7.86
C SER A 218 8.01 -12.31 -7.59
N VAL A 219 8.56 -12.26 -6.38
CA VAL A 219 9.63 -11.33 -6.01
C VAL A 219 10.86 -12.14 -5.61
N SER A 220 11.99 -11.80 -6.21
CA SER A 220 13.29 -12.40 -6.01
C SER A 220 14.28 -11.39 -5.43
N GLU A 221 15.40 -11.88 -4.93
CA GLU A 221 16.48 -11.05 -4.39
C GLU A 221 17.47 -10.64 -5.49
N GLY A 222 17.68 -9.33 -5.63
CA GLY A 222 18.91 -8.73 -6.15
C GLY A 222 19.89 -8.45 -5.00
N LEU A 223 21.19 -8.58 -5.24
CA LEU A 223 22.21 -8.43 -4.20
C LEU A 223 23.33 -7.48 -4.65
N LEU A 224 23.51 -6.39 -3.92
CA LEU A 224 24.70 -5.54 -3.98
C LEU A 224 25.68 -5.97 -2.90
N GLN A 225 26.85 -6.47 -3.31
CA GLN A 225 27.89 -6.91 -2.40
C GLN A 225 29.28 -6.43 -2.85
N GLU A 226 29.78 -5.40 -2.19
CA GLU A 226 31.12 -4.87 -2.42
C GLU A 226 31.72 -4.27 -1.14
N GLY A 227 32.90 -4.74 -0.73
CA GLY A 227 33.58 -4.23 0.46
C GLY A 227 32.75 -4.41 1.74
N ALA A 228 32.35 -3.30 2.35
CA ALA A 228 31.50 -3.25 3.55
C ALA A 228 30.00 -3.02 3.22
N VAL A 229 29.62 -3.12 1.95
CA VAL A 229 28.24 -3.08 1.48
C VAL A 229 27.73 -4.50 1.30
N THR A 230 26.59 -4.81 1.92
CA THR A 230 25.82 -6.04 1.67
C THR A 230 24.35 -5.67 1.75
N PHE A 231 23.71 -5.48 0.60
CA PHE A 231 22.36 -4.96 0.51
C PHE A 231 21.52 -5.78 -0.44
N SER A 232 20.45 -6.38 0.10
CA SER A 232 19.46 -7.14 -0.66
C SER A 232 18.32 -6.20 -1.07
N TYR A 233 17.95 -6.23 -2.35
CA TYR A 233 16.88 -5.41 -2.92
C TYR A 233 15.90 -6.26 -3.74
N PRO A 234 14.62 -5.91 -3.77
CA PRO A 234 13.60 -6.67 -4.48
C PRO A 234 13.73 -6.60 -6.00
N GLN A 235 13.35 -7.68 -6.67
CA GLN A 235 13.20 -7.80 -8.12
C GLN A 235 11.94 -8.58 -8.46
N ILE A 236 10.97 -7.93 -9.12
CA ILE A 236 9.75 -8.54 -9.64
C ILE A 236 10.10 -9.46 -10.82
N GLN A 237 9.52 -10.65 -10.85
CA GLN A 237 9.69 -11.67 -11.88
C GLN A 237 8.34 -12.19 -12.36
N ASP A 238 8.30 -12.72 -13.58
CA ASP A 238 7.15 -13.41 -14.17
C ASP A 238 5.85 -12.56 -14.25
N CYS A 239 5.97 -11.22 -14.15
CA CYS A 239 4.82 -10.34 -14.29
C CYS A 239 4.39 -10.25 -15.76
N SER A 240 3.10 -10.43 -16.03
CA SER A 240 2.53 -10.28 -17.37
C SER A 240 2.76 -8.87 -17.95
N ASN A 241 2.72 -7.85 -17.07
CA ASN A 241 3.06 -6.48 -17.41
C ASN A 241 4.58 -6.23 -17.34
N THR A 242 5.25 -6.55 -18.44
CA THR A 242 6.72 -6.38 -18.57
C THR A 242 7.20 -4.93 -18.42
N GLU A 243 6.41 -3.93 -18.84
CA GLU A 243 6.79 -2.51 -18.69
C GLU A 243 6.79 -2.07 -17.22
N LEU A 244 5.77 -2.49 -16.45
CA LEU A 244 5.70 -2.27 -15.00
C LEU A 244 6.89 -2.93 -14.30
N GLN A 245 7.16 -4.19 -14.64
CA GLN A 245 8.26 -4.95 -14.07
C GLN A 245 9.61 -4.27 -14.32
N GLU A 246 9.91 -3.91 -15.57
CA GLU A 246 11.16 -3.23 -15.93
C GLU A 246 11.30 -1.88 -15.22
N LYS A 247 10.24 -1.07 -15.17
CA LYS A 247 10.20 0.21 -14.47
C LYS A 247 10.58 0.04 -13.00
N TRP A 248 9.90 -0.85 -12.28
CA TRP A 248 10.10 -1.01 -10.84
C TRP A 248 11.42 -1.68 -10.51
N ASN A 249 11.83 -2.70 -11.26
CA ASN A 249 13.14 -3.32 -11.07
C ASN A 249 14.28 -2.31 -11.23
N SER A 250 14.18 -1.41 -12.23
CA SER A 250 15.14 -0.32 -12.41
C SER A 250 15.12 0.69 -11.26
N ILE A 251 13.95 1.08 -10.75
CA ILE A 251 13.84 1.98 -9.60
C ILE A 251 14.48 1.37 -8.34
N MET A 252 14.19 0.10 -8.06
CA MET A 252 14.64 -0.60 -6.85
C MET A 252 16.15 -0.85 -6.89
N GLU A 253 16.68 -1.27 -8.04
CA GLU A 253 18.12 -1.43 -8.26
C GLU A 253 18.86 -0.11 -8.14
N LYS A 254 18.42 0.93 -8.86
CA LYS A 254 19.05 2.26 -8.83
C LYS A 254 19.05 2.85 -7.42
N LYS A 255 17.98 2.65 -6.64
CA LYS A 255 17.93 3.12 -5.25
C LYS A 255 18.99 2.42 -4.40
N ALA A 256 19.15 1.10 -4.54
CA ALA A 256 20.17 0.35 -3.82
C ALA A 256 21.59 0.82 -4.20
N GLU A 257 21.84 1.06 -5.49
CA GLU A 257 23.11 1.60 -6.00
C GLU A 257 23.38 3.01 -5.44
N GLU A 258 22.40 3.92 -5.48
CA GLU A 258 22.52 5.28 -4.96
C GLU A 258 22.85 5.30 -3.46
N MET A 259 22.28 4.38 -2.66
CA MET A 259 22.64 4.27 -1.25
C MET A 259 24.08 3.81 -1.05
N ALA A 260 24.56 2.85 -1.85
CA ALA A 260 25.93 2.36 -1.77
C ALA A 260 26.95 3.44 -2.22
N GLU A 261 26.68 4.13 -3.33
CA GLU A 261 27.51 5.20 -3.87
C GLU A 261 27.54 6.44 -2.96
N GLY A 262 26.46 6.69 -2.23
CA GLY A 262 26.34 7.80 -1.28
C GLY A 262 27.16 7.64 0.01
N LEU A 263 27.76 6.47 0.26
CA LEU A 263 28.50 6.21 1.48
C LEU A 263 29.82 6.99 1.54
N ALA A 264 30.09 7.58 2.71
CA ALA A 264 31.41 8.13 3.01
C ALA A 264 32.46 7.02 3.11
N GLU A 265 33.70 7.30 2.71
CA GLU A 265 34.81 6.35 2.76
C GLU A 265 34.95 5.71 4.15
N GLY A 266 35.02 4.38 4.19
CA GLY A 266 35.11 3.59 5.43
C GLY A 266 33.78 3.34 6.14
N SER A 267 32.65 3.76 5.57
CA SER A 267 31.31 3.43 6.07
C SER A 267 30.85 2.06 5.55
N SER A 268 29.87 1.46 6.23
CA SER A 268 29.22 0.21 5.81
C SER A 268 27.73 0.40 5.60
N LEU A 269 27.15 -0.42 4.73
CA LEU A 269 25.71 -0.52 4.49
C LEU A 269 25.30 -1.98 4.57
N GLN A 270 24.32 -2.28 5.42
CA GLN A 270 23.68 -3.58 5.49
C GLN A 270 22.17 -3.39 5.40
N GLY A 271 21.48 -4.26 4.69
CA GLY A 271 20.02 -4.20 4.65
C GLY A 271 19.42 -5.26 3.75
N ALA A 272 18.11 -5.41 3.90
CA ALA A 272 17.31 -6.36 3.16
C ALA A 272 15.88 -5.82 3.02
N PHE A 273 15.05 -6.58 2.31
CA PHE A 273 13.65 -6.28 2.15
C PHE A 273 12.79 -7.45 2.66
N ASP A 274 11.59 -7.09 3.13
CA ASP A 274 10.52 -8.00 3.49
C ASP A 274 9.31 -7.68 2.61
N VAL A 275 8.80 -8.69 1.91
CA VAL A 275 7.54 -8.58 1.18
C VAL A 275 6.40 -8.69 2.21
N LYS A 276 5.65 -7.59 2.38
CA LYS A 276 4.60 -7.45 3.39
C LYS A 276 3.22 -7.85 2.87
N THR A 277 2.90 -7.43 1.64
CA THR A 277 1.72 -7.88 0.91
C THR A 277 2.13 -8.16 -0.53
N MET A 278 1.64 -9.28 -1.09
CA MET A 278 1.90 -9.65 -2.49
C MET A 278 0.68 -10.36 -3.05
N ASN A 279 -0.04 -9.64 -3.91
CA ASN A 279 -1.13 -10.15 -4.72
C ASN A 279 -1.23 -9.38 -6.04
N ASP A 280 -2.22 -9.69 -6.87
CA ASP A 280 -2.38 -9.11 -8.21
C ASP A 280 -2.91 -7.66 -8.21
N GLU A 281 -3.17 -7.10 -7.03
CA GLU A 281 -3.58 -5.72 -6.85
C GLU A 281 -2.50 -4.85 -6.21
N LEU A 282 -1.79 -5.39 -5.22
CA LEU A 282 -0.84 -4.66 -4.40
C LEU A 282 0.42 -5.50 -4.16
N LEU A 283 1.56 -4.87 -4.41
CA LEU A 283 2.86 -5.27 -3.87
C LEU A 283 3.32 -4.25 -2.84
N SER A 284 3.32 -4.63 -1.57
CA SER A 284 3.84 -3.80 -0.47
C SER A 284 5.13 -4.42 0.07
N ILE A 285 6.21 -3.64 0.05
CA ILE A 285 7.55 -4.08 0.44
C ILE A 285 8.09 -3.11 1.49
N LEU A 286 8.58 -3.65 2.59
CA LEU A 286 9.35 -2.91 3.58
C LEU A 286 10.84 -3.18 3.37
N VAL A 287 11.62 -2.12 3.15
CA VAL A 287 13.07 -2.21 3.09
C VAL A 287 13.64 -1.68 4.40
N SER A 288 14.54 -2.46 5.01
CA SER A 288 15.15 -2.14 6.31
C SER A 288 16.66 -2.32 6.25
N GLY A 289 17.40 -1.45 6.92
CA GLY A 289 18.84 -1.59 6.99
C GLY A 289 19.51 -0.69 8.01
N GLU A 290 20.82 -0.71 7.98
CA GLU A 290 21.70 0.10 8.81
C GLU A 290 22.90 0.63 8.03
N ILE A 291 23.29 1.86 8.37
CA ILE A 291 24.49 2.51 7.89
C ILE A 291 25.39 2.77 9.10
N SER A 292 26.61 2.26 9.07
CA SER A 292 27.64 2.61 10.05
C SER A 292 28.63 3.58 9.41
N ALA A 293 28.59 4.84 9.82
CA ALA A 293 29.60 5.81 9.39
C ALA A 293 30.99 5.45 9.95
N ALA A 294 32.04 5.78 9.21
CA ALA A 294 33.41 5.51 9.63
C ALA A 294 33.71 6.09 11.03
N GLY A 295 34.02 5.20 11.99
CA GLY A 295 34.32 5.59 13.37
C GLY A 295 33.12 5.92 14.24
N ALA A 296 31.88 5.72 13.76
CA ALA A 296 30.69 5.82 14.58
C ALA A 296 30.67 4.73 15.67
N ALA A 297 30.14 5.06 16.85
CA ALA A 297 30.03 4.12 17.96
C ALA A 297 28.88 3.11 17.76
N TYR A 298 27.89 3.47 16.96
CA TYR A 298 26.70 2.69 16.66
C TYR A 298 26.23 2.99 15.23
N PRO A 299 25.58 2.02 14.55
CA PRO A 299 24.92 2.25 13.29
C PRO A 299 23.70 3.18 13.42
N SER A 300 23.34 3.86 12.35
CA SER A 300 22.00 4.44 12.17
C SER A 300 21.15 3.48 11.34
N ARG A 301 19.94 3.20 11.79
CA ARG A 301 18.99 2.34 11.07
C ARG A 301 18.10 3.18 10.16
N PHE A 302 17.61 2.58 9.09
CA PHE A 302 16.65 3.20 8.19
C PHE A 302 15.58 2.21 7.75
N GLN A 303 14.44 2.75 7.37
CA GLN A 303 13.36 2.03 6.70
C GLN A 303 12.76 2.90 5.60
N TYR A 304 12.32 2.25 4.52
CA TYR A 304 11.49 2.86 3.48
C TYR A 304 10.65 1.77 2.81
N THR A 305 9.64 2.16 2.05
CA THR A 305 8.67 1.22 1.49
C THR A 305 8.45 1.43 0.00
N TYR A 306 7.94 0.38 -0.65
CA TYR A 306 7.33 0.44 -1.97
C TYR A 306 5.91 -0.11 -1.86
N ASN A 307 4.92 0.65 -2.31
CA ASN A 307 3.52 0.20 -2.38
C ASN A 307 3.06 0.32 -3.82
N ILE A 308 3.12 -0.76 -4.57
CA ILE A 308 2.93 -0.73 -6.01
C ILE A 308 1.52 -1.23 -6.32
N ASP A 309 0.72 -0.40 -6.97
CA ASP A 309 -0.50 -0.85 -7.62
C ASP A 309 -0.09 -1.73 -8.81
N MET A 310 -0.39 -3.02 -8.74
CA MET A 310 0.03 -3.99 -9.76
C MET A 310 -0.82 -3.91 -11.04
N LYS A 311 -1.97 -3.22 -11.01
CA LYS A 311 -2.80 -2.96 -12.19
C LYS A 311 -2.29 -1.76 -12.97
N THR A 312 -1.83 -0.71 -12.28
CA THR A 312 -1.45 0.56 -12.92
C THR A 312 0.06 0.82 -12.96
N GLY A 313 0.84 0.13 -12.12
CA GLY A 313 2.28 0.32 -11.96
C GLY A 313 2.66 1.62 -11.28
N GLU A 314 1.73 2.28 -10.59
CA GLU A 314 1.97 3.51 -9.84
C GLU A 314 2.18 3.24 -8.35
N ASN A 315 2.83 4.19 -7.66
CA ASN A 315 3.02 4.09 -6.22
C ASN A 315 1.74 4.53 -5.48
N ILE A 316 1.30 3.74 -4.52
CA ILE A 316 0.18 4.02 -3.63
C ILE A 316 0.74 4.74 -2.40
N ARG A 317 0.35 5.99 -2.20
CA ARG A 317 0.75 6.80 -1.06
C ARG A 317 -0.30 6.71 0.04
N LEU A 318 0.11 6.82 1.30
CA LEU A 318 -0.81 6.81 2.45
C LEU A 318 -2.06 7.68 2.23
N ALA A 319 -1.88 8.90 1.74
CA ALA A 319 -2.96 9.85 1.54
C ALA A 319 -3.92 9.50 0.38
N HIS A 320 -3.61 8.49 -0.44
CA HIS A 320 -4.50 8.02 -1.52
C HIS A 320 -5.64 7.14 -0.98
N HIS A 321 -5.41 6.45 0.13
CA HIS A 321 -6.35 5.45 0.66
C HIS A 321 -6.68 5.62 2.15
N VAL A 322 -6.01 6.53 2.85
CA VAL A 322 -6.26 6.82 4.28
C VAL A 322 -6.63 8.27 4.50
N ASN A 323 -7.63 8.51 5.35
CA ASN A 323 -7.96 9.85 5.84
C ASN A 323 -6.92 10.29 6.89
N VAL A 324 -5.82 10.88 6.41
CA VAL A 324 -4.71 11.33 7.24
C VAL A 324 -5.06 12.39 8.29
N ASN A 325 -6.18 13.13 8.12
CA ASN A 325 -6.65 14.04 9.17
C ASN A 325 -7.19 13.25 10.36
N GLN A 326 -8.03 12.24 10.08
CA GLN A 326 -8.58 11.38 11.12
C GLN A 326 -7.48 10.60 11.83
N VAL A 327 -6.54 10.03 11.07
CA VAL A 327 -5.38 9.33 11.65
C VAL A 327 -4.58 10.25 12.57
N ALA A 328 -4.30 11.49 12.16
CA ALA A 328 -3.58 12.42 13.00
C ALA A 328 -4.36 12.76 14.30
N GLU A 329 -5.67 12.96 14.20
CA GLU A 329 -6.53 13.20 15.37
C GLU A 329 -6.54 11.98 16.32
N ASP A 330 -6.70 10.78 15.78
CA ASP A 330 -6.72 9.53 16.54
C ASP A 330 -5.38 9.29 17.24
N MET A 331 -4.27 9.47 16.51
CA MET A 331 -2.92 9.32 17.04
C MET A 331 -2.64 10.30 18.19
N MET A 332 -3.00 11.57 18.02
CA MET A 332 -2.83 12.59 19.06
C MET A 332 -3.71 12.33 20.28
N ASN A 333 -4.86 11.67 20.11
CA ASN A 333 -5.76 11.28 21.18
C ASN A 333 -5.45 9.90 21.79
N GLY A 334 -4.47 9.15 21.28
CA GLY A 334 -4.11 7.83 21.80
C GLY A 334 -5.13 6.74 21.45
N LYS A 335 -5.79 6.84 20.29
CA LYS A 335 -6.85 5.94 19.83
C LYS A 335 -6.52 5.34 18.48
N ASN A 336 -7.10 4.18 18.17
CA ASN A 336 -7.09 3.57 16.82
C ASN A 336 -5.67 3.40 16.23
N TYR A 337 -4.70 3.06 17.08
CA TYR A 337 -3.39 2.60 16.65
C TYR A 337 -2.71 1.74 17.72
N THR A 338 -1.77 0.90 17.29
CA THR A 338 -0.89 0.13 18.17
C THR A 338 0.56 0.45 17.81
N VAL A 339 1.38 0.70 18.83
CA VAL A 339 2.84 0.84 18.69
C VAL A 339 3.51 -0.36 19.32
N SER A 340 4.46 -0.94 18.59
CA SER A 340 5.31 -2.00 19.09
C SER A 340 6.66 -1.45 19.57
N GLY A 341 7.28 -2.13 20.54
CA GLY A 341 8.61 -1.79 21.05
C GLY A 341 8.62 -0.85 22.25
N GLU A 342 9.83 -0.43 22.65
CA GLU A 342 10.08 0.31 23.90
C GLU A 342 9.43 1.70 23.94
N LEU A 343 9.06 2.25 22.77
CA LEU A 343 8.44 3.56 22.66
C LEU A 343 6.94 3.58 22.92
N ALA A 344 6.28 2.41 22.96
CA ALA A 344 4.82 2.33 22.97
C ALA A 344 4.17 3.16 24.09
N SER A 345 4.73 3.14 25.30
CA SER A 345 4.17 3.86 26.45
C SER A 345 4.36 5.38 26.44
N GLU A 346 5.34 5.89 25.68
CA GLU A 346 5.67 7.33 25.62
C GLU A 346 5.35 7.94 24.25
N PHE A 347 4.90 7.14 23.29
CA PHE A 347 4.76 7.55 21.90
C PHE A 347 3.79 8.73 21.73
N GLN A 348 2.63 8.70 22.39
CA GLN A 348 1.64 9.78 22.31
C GLN A 348 2.21 11.13 22.79
N GLU A 349 2.89 11.15 23.93
CA GLU A 349 3.52 12.39 24.44
C GLU A 349 4.59 12.90 23.46
N ARG A 350 5.30 11.99 22.81
CA ARG A 350 6.34 12.33 21.83
C ARG A 350 5.78 12.83 20.51
N LEU A 351 4.61 12.37 20.06
CA LEU A 351 3.94 12.94 18.88
C LEU A 351 3.74 14.45 19.04
N THR A 352 3.32 14.89 20.23
CA THR A 352 3.17 16.33 20.54
C THR A 352 4.50 17.07 20.48
N VAL A 353 5.60 16.44 20.92
CA VAL A 353 6.94 17.04 20.86
C VAL A 353 7.46 17.12 19.41
N LEU A 354 7.23 16.08 18.61
CA LEU A 354 7.75 15.96 17.24
C LEU A 354 6.97 16.81 16.25
N TYR A 355 5.64 16.82 16.36
CA TYR A 355 4.76 17.43 15.36
C TYR A 355 3.98 18.64 15.89
N GLY A 356 3.79 18.78 17.20
CA GLY A 356 3.03 19.87 17.81
C GLY A 356 1.55 19.51 17.97
N ASP A 357 0.76 19.67 16.92
CA ASP A 357 -0.69 19.38 16.92
C ASP A 357 -1.12 18.42 15.79
N ALA A 358 -2.42 18.06 15.78
CA ALA A 358 -2.98 17.14 14.80
C ALA A 358 -2.94 17.70 13.37
N GLU A 359 -3.03 19.02 13.19
CA GLU A 359 -2.96 19.63 11.85
C GLU A 359 -1.56 19.49 11.26
N GLN A 360 -0.53 19.73 12.08
CA GLN A 360 0.87 19.58 11.70
C GLN A 360 1.24 18.10 11.45
N LEU A 361 0.73 17.17 12.27
CA LEU A 361 0.90 15.73 12.02
C LEU A 361 0.21 15.31 10.72
N ALA A 362 -1.04 15.74 10.49
CA ALA A 362 -1.75 15.46 9.24
C ALA A 362 -1.00 16.00 8.01
N ALA A 363 -0.38 17.18 8.13
CA ALA A 363 0.46 17.74 7.06
C ALA A 363 1.68 16.86 6.76
N ALA A 364 2.32 16.29 7.78
CA ALA A 364 3.41 15.33 7.60
C ALA A 364 2.91 14.02 6.95
N LEU A 365 1.79 13.47 7.43
CA LEU A 365 1.19 12.23 6.90
C LEU A 365 0.78 12.36 5.42
N ARG A 366 0.34 13.54 4.96
CA ARG A 366 0.11 13.80 3.52
C ARG A 366 1.37 13.66 2.66
N GLY A 367 2.53 13.82 3.27
CA GLY A 367 3.85 13.70 2.64
C GLY A 367 4.44 12.29 2.72
N PHE A 368 3.69 11.28 3.18
CA PHE A 368 4.19 9.91 3.25
C PHE A 368 4.29 9.27 1.87
N ASP A 369 5.24 8.33 1.78
CA ASP A 369 5.59 7.53 0.61
C ASP A 369 6.13 8.32 -0.58
N PHE A 370 6.87 7.63 -1.46
CA PHE A 370 7.40 8.25 -2.68
C PHE A 370 6.26 8.79 -3.57
N GLY A 371 6.42 9.97 -4.15
CA GLY A 371 5.42 10.58 -5.03
C GLY A 371 6.06 11.35 -6.18
N LYS A 372 5.37 11.47 -7.33
CA LYS A 372 5.91 12.21 -8.48
C LYS A 372 6.06 13.70 -8.13
N GLY A 373 7.20 14.28 -8.48
CA GLY A 373 7.47 15.71 -8.31
C GLY A 373 7.68 16.17 -6.85
N GLN A 374 7.79 15.24 -5.89
CA GLN A 374 8.06 15.54 -4.48
C GLN A 374 9.54 15.32 -4.13
N ASN A 375 9.94 15.74 -2.93
CA ASN A 375 11.28 15.52 -2.39
C ASN A 375 11.68 14.03 -2.48
N GLU A 376 12.96 13.76 -2.77
CA GLU A 376 13.54 12.40 -2.77
C GLU A 376 13.46 11.69 -1.40
N HIS A 377 13.08 12.44 -0.35
CA HIS A 377 12.92 11.99 1.03
C HIS A 377 11.51 12.37 1.53
N PRO A 378 10.55 11.43 1.51
CA PRO A 378 9.24 11.59 2.14
C PRO A 378 9.34 11.89 3.63
N ALA A 379 8.27 12.42 4.23
CA ALA A 379 8.21 12.69 5.68
C ALA A 379 8.10 11.41 6.54
N GLY A 380 7.87 10.28 5.89
CA GLY A 380 7.73 8.95 6.47
C GLY A 380 7.18 8.00 5.40
N TYR A 381 6.97 6.75 5.80
CA TYR A 381 6.56 5.69 4.88
C TYR A 381 5.37 4.93 5.45
N SER A 382 4.62 4.28 4.59
CA SER A 382 3.55 3.35 4.95
C SER A 382 3.73 2.03 4.22
N TYR A 383 3.21 0.95 4.78
CA TYR A 383 3.12 -0.34 4.11
C TYR A 383 1.82 -1.04 4.51
N GLN A 384 1.44 -2.08 3.76
CA GLN A 384 0.27 -2.91 4.03
C GLN A 384 0.75 -4.31 4.42
N GLU A 385 0.22 -4.83 5.52
CA GLU A 385 0.50 -6.18 6.02
C GLU A 385 -0.80 -6.74 6.58
N ASP A 386 -1.22 -7.91 6.11
CA ASP A 386 -2.44 -8.61 6.56
C ASP A 386 -3.73 -7.77 6.49
N GLY A 387 -3.86 -6.92 5.47
CA GLY A 387 -5.01 -6.02 5.30
C GLY A 387 -4.98 -4.76 6.17
N GLN A 388 -3.94 -4.61 7.00
CA GLN A 388 -3.77 -3.46 7.88
C GLN A 388 -2.73 -2.48 7.33
N THR A 389 -2.99 -1.18 7.52
CA THR A 389 -2.00 -0.13 7.21
C THR A 389 -1.05 0.07 8.38
N TRP A 390 0.24 0.05 8.06
CA TRP A 390 1.33 0.36 8.98
C TRP A 390 2.04 1.64 8.57
N LEU A 391 2.44 2.45 9.55
CA LEU A 391 3.28 3.63 9.37
C LEU A 391 4.69 3.35 9.89
N CYS A 392 5.70 3.79 9.14
CA CYS A 392 7.08 3.89 9.57
C CYS A 392 7.45 5.37 9.72
N MET A 393 7.60 5.82 10.96
CA MET A 393 7.93 7.20 11.30
C MET A 393 9.36 7.30 11.80
N GLU A 394 10.15 8.21 11.23
CA GLU A 394 11.50 8.51 11.71
C GLU A 394 11.44 9.16 13.11
N VAL A 395 12.32 8.72 13.99
CA VAL A 395 12.51 9.28 15.33
C VAL A 395 14.00 9.51 15.58
N PRO A 396 14.38 10.42 16.51
CA PRO A 396 15.77 10.61 16.88
C PRO A 396 16.50 9.29 17.18
N HIS A 397 17.77 9.19 16.78
CA HIS A 397 18.58 7.97 16.93
C HIS A 397 18.57 7.38 18.35
N VAL A 398 18.59 8.24 19.37
CA VAL A 398 18.51 7.84 20.79
C VAL A 398 17.22 7.09 21.16
N LEU A 399 16.23 7.10 20.27
CA LEU A 399 14.93 6.45 20.40
C LEU A 399 14.77 5.23 19.47
N GLY A 400 15.78 4.90 18.67
CA GLY A 400 15.77 3.71 17.81
C GLY A 400 15.65 3.97 16.29
N ASP A 401 15.84 5.22 15.86
CA ASP A 401 15.80 5.71 14.45
C ASP A 401 14.43 5.73 13.78
N PHE A 402 13.57 4.75 14.04
CA PHE A 402 12.20 4.71 13.53
C PHE A 402 11.26 4.00 14.51
N VAL A 403 9.96 4.19 14.28
CA VAL A 403 8.88 3.48 14.98
C VAL A 403 7.84 3.01 13.98
N ASN A 404 7.40 1.76 14.16
CA ASN A 404 6.34 1.15 13.37
C ASN A 404 5.03 1.21 14.15
N ILE A 405 4.00 1.75 13.50
CA ILE A 405 2.67 1.96 14.06
C ILE A 405 1.67 1.22 13.19
N GLU A 406 0.97 0.28 13.78
CA GLU A 406 -0.21 -0.34 13.17
C GLU A 406 -1.39 0.60 13.36
N LEU A 407 -2.03 1.04 12.28
CA LEU A 407 -3.29 1.77 12.37
C LEU A 407 -4.42 0.81 12.77
N GLY A 408 -5.47 1.30 13.40
CA GLY A 408 -6.63 0.50 13.81
C GLY A 408 -7.92 0.88 13.11
#